data_AF-A0AAD6ZQH8-F1
#
_entry.id   AF-A0AAD6ZQH8-F1
#
_cell.length_a   1.000
_cell.length_b   1.000
_cell.length_c   1.000
_cell.angle_alpha   90.00
_cell.angle_beta   90.00
_cell.angle_gamma   90.00
#
_symmetry.space_group_name_H-M   'P 1'
#
loop_
_entity.id
_entity.type
_entity.pdbx_description
1 polymer ?
#
loop_
_entity_poly.entity_id
_entity_poly.type
_entity_poly.pdbx_seq_one_letter_code
_entity_poly.pdbx_strand_id
1 'polypeptide(L)'
;VVPRKPHQVNPSGISRKNCGCPSCYQDQTLVGCEHPGRCIDATRLLVDCLLPKWNPSMPNVDLTDELALTNNEHELNNRTIETDEVMIFNLNFT
;
A
#
# COMPACT_ATOMS: atom_id res chain seq x y z
N VAL A 1 3.85 -20.97 -4.89
CA VAL A 1 3.04 -20.37 -3.80
C VAL A 1 2.21 -21.48 -3.19
N VAL A 2 2.37 -21.78 -1.89
CA VAL A 2 1.52 -22.80 -1.24
C VAL A 2 0.07 -22.33 -1.33
N PRO A 3 -0.86 -23.11 -1.91
CA PRO A 3 -2.25 -22.71 -1.98
C PRO A 3 -2.77 -22.61 -0.55
N ARG A 4 -2.93 -21.38 -0.06
CA ARG A 4 -3.55 -21.12 1.24
C ARG A 4 -5.01 -21.53 1.09
N LYS A 5 -5.38 -22.70 1.61
CA LYS A 5 -6.79 -23.08 1.72
C LYS A 5 -7.52 -21.92 2.43
N PRO A 6 -8.65 -21.44 1.91
CA PRO A 6 -9.42 -20.41 2.59
C PRO A 6 -9.72 -20.91 4.00
N HIS A 7 -9.43 -20.06 4.99
CA HIS A 7 -9.70 -20.34 6.39
C HIS A 7 -11.15 -20.79 6.56
N GLN A 8 -11.42 -21.75 7.44
CA GLN A 8 -12.79 -22.27 7.60
C GLN A 8 -13.70 -21.17 8.14
N VAL A 9 -14.45 -20.54 7.24
CA VAL A 9 -15.52 -19.61 7.55
C VAL A 9 -16.79 -20.36 7.95
N ASN A 10 -17.64 -19.73 8.76
CA ASN A 10 -19.00 -20.22 8.97
C ASN A 10 -19.86 -19.97 7.69
N PRO A 11 -21.11 -20.47 7.62
CA PRO A 11 -22.00 -20.22 6.47
C PRO A 11 -22.25 -18.73 6.16
N SER A 12 -22.01 -17.85 7.13
CA SER A 12 -22.12 -16.39 6.98
C SER A 12 -20.82 -15.73 6.49
N GLY A 13 -19.79 -16.51 6.15
CA GLY A 13 -18.50 -15.99 5.67
C GLY A 13 -17.58 -15.42 6.76
N ILE A 14 -17.95 -15.58 8.03
CA ILE A 14 -17.20 -15.02 9.18
C ILE A 14 -16.22 -16.09 9.70
N SER A 15 -14.99 -15.65 9.97
CA SER A 15 -13.97 -16.49 10.60
C SER A 15 -14.43 -17.01 11.97
N ARG A 16 -14.28 -18.32 12.19
CA ARG A 16 -14.68 -18.96 13.46
C ARG A 16 -13.66 -18.67 14.55
N LYS A 17 -14.14 -18.38 15.78
CA LYS A 17 -13.29 -18.20 16.96
C LYS A 17 -12.43 -19.45 17.24
N ASN A 18 -12.99 -20.64 17.03
CA ASN A 18 -12.36 -21.93 17.35
C ASN A 18 -11.89 -22.66 16.09
N CYS A 19 -11.24 -21.98 15.15
CA CYS A 19 -10.74 -22.68 13.98
C CYS A 19 -9.61 -23.64 14.35
N GLY A 20 -9.78 -24.93 14.04
CA GLY A 20 -8.79 -25.98 14.30
C GLY A 20 -7.78 -26.19 13.18
N CYS A 21 -7.60 -25.23 12.25
CA CYS A 21 -6.58 -25.39 11.21
C CYS A 21 -5.16 -25.26 11.80
N PRO A 22 -4.14 -25.94 11.24
CA PRO A 22 -2.79 -25.97 11.82
C PRO A 22 -2.19 -24.58 12.07
N SER A 23 -2.41 -23.63 11.15
CA SER A 23 -1.94 -22.26 11.31
C SER A 23 -2.55 -21.54 12.51
N CYS A 24 -3.88 -21.59 12.66
CA CYS A 24 -4.57 -20.91 13.77
C CYS A 24 -4.30 -21.59 15.11
N TYR A 25 -4.08 -22.90 15.12
CA TYR A 25 -3.63 -23.62 16.30
C TYR A 25 -2.22 -23.18 16.71
N GLN A 26 -1.29 -23.03 15.76
CA GLN A 26 0.04 -22.49 16.02
C GLN A 26 -0.02 -21.05 16.54
N ASP A 27 -0.81 -20.18 15.93
CA ASP A 27 -0.96 -18.78 16.37
C ASP A 27 -1.53 -18.69 17.80
N GLN A 28 -2.49 -19.55 18.14
CA GLN A 28 -3.04 -19.65 19.50
C GLN A 28 -2.00 -20.16 20.50
N THR A 29 -1.30 -21.24 20.17
CA THR A 29 -0.43 -21.95 21.12
C THR A 29 0.95 -21.35 21.28
N LEU A 30 1.54 -20.84 20.20
CA LEU A 30 2.91 -20.31 20.19
C LEU A 30 2.94 -18.80 20.43
N VAL A 31 1.94 -18.06 19.94
CA VAL A 31 1.90 -16.59 19.98
C VAL A 31 0.86 -16.07 20.97
N GLY A 32 -0.04 -16.93 21.47
CA GLY A 32 -1.10 -16.52 22.40
C GLY A 32 -2.23 -15.74 21.75
N CYS A 33 -2.42 -15.86 20.42
CA CYS A 33 -3.48 -15.14 19.73
C CYS A 33 -4.87 -15.73 20.07
N GLU A 34 -5.73 -14.97 20.75
CA GLU A 34 -7.09 -15.43 21.11
C GLU A 34 -8.05 -15.51 19.91
N HIS A 35 -7.74 -14.78 18.83
CA HIS A 35 -8.65 -14.55 17.71
C HIS A 35 -7.93 -14.57 16.34
N PRO A 36 -7.25 -15.66 15.96
CA PRO A 36 -6.42 -15.67 14.74
C PRO A 36 -7.24 -15.42 13.47
N GLY A 37 -8.51 -15.85 13.44
CA GLY A 37 -9.43 -15.56 12.33
C GLY A 37 -9.66 -14.06 12.12
N ARG A 38 -9.79 -13.27 13.19
CA ARG A 38 -9.94 -11.80 13.10
C ARG A 38 -8.67 -11.14 12.58
N CYS A 39 -7.50 -11.65 12.98
CA CYS A 39 -6.22 -11.14 12.48
C CYS A 39 -6.07 -11.39 10.97
N ILE A 40 -6.50 -12.55 10.48
CA ILE A 40 -6.52 -12.88 9.05
C ILE A 40 -7.46 -11.94 8.29
N ASP A 41 -8.68 -11.74 8.80
CA ASP A 41 -9.66 -10.87 8.17
C ASP A 41 -9.19 -9.41 8.13
N ALA A 42 -8.63 -8.90 9.23
CA ALA A 42 -8.05 -7.57 9.29
C ALA A 42 -6.86 -7.41 8.33
N THR A 43 -5.99 -8.41 8.25
CA THR A 43 -4.86 -8.41 7.30
C THR A 43 -5.36 -8.36 5.87
N ARG A 44 -6.41 -9.12 5.54
CA ARG A 44 -7.02 -9.10 4.22
C ARG A 44 -7.55 -7.70 3.87
N LEU A 45 -8.30 -7.08 4.78
CA LEU A 45 -8.79 -5.72 4.58
C LEU A 45 -7.64 -4.72 4.37
N LEU A 46 -6.59 -4.81 5.19
CA LEU A 46 -5.43 -3.94 5.06
C LEU A 46 -4.73 -4.13 3.70
N VAL A 47 -4.54 -5.38 3.26
CA VAL A 47 -3.93 -5.70 1.97
C VAL A 47 -4.80 -5.21 0.82
N ASP A 48 -6.12 -5.38 0.90
CA ASP A 48 -7.06 -4.91 -0.11
C ASP A 48 -7.09 -3.37 -0.19
N CYS A 49 -6.75 -2.67 0.90
CA CYS A 49 -6.58 -1.21 0.93
C CYS A 49 -5.19 -0.74 0.45
N LEU A 50 -4.22 -1.63 0.26
CA LEU A 50 -2.92 -1.20 -0.27
C LEU A 50 -3.08 -0.85 -1.75
N LEU A 51 -2.84 0.42 -2.08
CA LEU A 51 -2.60 0.81 -3.45
C LEU A 51 -1.40 0.01 -3.99
N PRO A 52 -1.43 -0.40 -5.27
CA PRO A 52 -0.27 -1.00 -5.91
C PRO A 52 0.96 -0.12 -5.65
N LYS A 53 2.04 -0.72 -5.13
CA LYS A 53 3.30 0.02 -5.01
C LYS A 53 3.73 0.44 -6.41
N TRP A 54 4.18 1.68 -6.52
CA TRP A 54 4.77 2.18 -7.76
C TRP A 54 5.84 1.20 -8.25
N ASN A 55 5.74 0.79 -9.52
CA ASN A 55 6.64 -0.14 -10.16
C ASN A 55 7.28 0.55 -11.37
N PRO A 56 8.58 0.90 -11.33
CA PRO A 56 9.25 1.63 -12.41
C PRO A 56 9.32 0.85 -13.73
N SER A 57 9.12 -0.46 -13.69
CA SER A 57 9.13 -1.33 -14.88
C SER A 57 7.75 -1.45 -15.55
N MET A 58 6.68 -0.93 -14.93
CA MET A 58 5.37 -0.87 -15.58
C MET A 58 5.22 0.46 -16.31
N PRO A 59 4.70 0.46 -17.56
CA PRO A 59 4.37 1.70 -18.24
C PRO A 59 3.38 2.47 -17.38
N ASN A 60 3.72 3.71 -17.02
CA ASN A 60 2.96 4.57 -16.13
C ASN A 60 1.61 4.96 -16.78
N VAL A 61 0.58 4.11 -16.67
CA VAL A 61 -0.76 4.42 -17.22
C VAL A 61 -1.59 5.28 -16.27
N ASP A 62 -1.31 5.21 -14.96
CA ASP A 62 -2.04 5.90 -13.89
C ASP A 62 -1.32 7.14 -13.34
N LEU A 63 -0.12 7.48 -13.83
CA LEU A 63 0.47 8.80 -13.59
C LEU A 63 -0.08 9.81 -14.61
N THR A 64 -1.40 9.96 -14.67
CA THR A 64 -1.96 11.28 -14.97
C THR A 64 -1.67 12.15 -13.76
N ASP A 65 -0.39 12.40 -13.50
CA ASP A 65 0.01 13.08 -12.29
C ASP A 65 -0.28 14.56 -12.47
N GLU A 66 -0.92 15.15 -11.46
CA GLU A 66 -0.90 16.59 -11.25
C GLU A 66 0.52 17.05 -10.81
N LEU A 67 1.57 16.30 -11.20
CA LEU A 67 2.98 16.52 -10.89
C LEU A 67 3.80 16.78 -12.15
N ALA A 68 3.23 16.56 -13.34
CA ALA A 68 3.79 17.05 -14.58
C ALA A 68 3.79 18.58 -14.54
N LEU A 69 4.95 19.16 -14.80
CA LEU A 69 5.08 20.61 -14.91
C LEU A 69 4.14 21.11 -16.02
N THR A 70 3.36 22.12 -15.69
CA THR A 70 2.62 22.90 -16.68
C THR A 70 3.61 23.62 -17.60
N ASN A 71 3.16 24.00 -18.81
CA ASN A 71 3.98 24.78 -19.74
C ASN A 71 4.54 26.06 -19.09
N ASN A 72 3.76 26.70 -18.22
CA ASN A 72 4.19 27.90 -17.49
C ASN A 72 5.32 27.62 -16.50
N GLU A 73 5.28 26.48 -15.80
CA GLU A 73 6.35 26.08 -14.86
C GLU A 73 7.62 25.70 -15.62
N HIS A 74 7.50 25.07 -16.79
CA HIS A 74 8.63 24.85 -17.70
C HIS A 74 9.29 26.16 -18.14
N GLU A 75 8.50 27.16 -18.54
CA GLU A 75 9.01 28.48 -18.93
C GLU A 75 9.68 29.23 -17.77
N LEU A 76 9.14 29.13 -16.55
CA LEU A 76 9.75 29.74 -15.37
C LEU A 76 11.10 29.09 -15.00
N ASN A 77 11.16 27.76 -15.06
CA ASN A 77 12.40 27.02 -14.80
C ASN A 77 13.47 27.37 -15.85
N ASN A 78 13.09 27.49 -17.13
CA ASN A 78 14.02 27.85 -18.20
C ASN A 78 14.55 29.28 -18.08
N ARG A 79 13.72 30.24 -17.66
CA ARG A 79 14.15 31.63 -17.46
C ARG A 79 15.32 31.76 -16.49
N THR A 80 15.31 30.97 -15.42
CA THR A 80 16.37 31.03 -14.40
C THR A 80 17.74 30.58 -14.95
N ILE A 81 17.73 29.66 -15.94
CA ILE A 81 18.94 29.22 -16.64
C ILE A 81 19.45 30.32 -17.59
N GLU A 82 18.55 31.06 -18.23
CA GLU A 82 18.88 32.13 -19.17
C GLU A 82 19.37 33.41 -18.48
N THR A 83 18.90 33.69 -17.27
CA THR A 83 19.25 34.90 -16.50
C THR A 83 20.45 34.74 -15.58
N ASP A 84 21.03 33.53 -15.48
CA ASP A 84 22.11 33.15 -14.54
C ASP A 84 21.75 33.49 -13.08
N GLU A 85 20.45 33.48 -12.77
CA GLU A 85 19.94 33.74 -11.43
C GLU A 85 20.10 32.49 -10.55
N VAL A 86 20.57 32.68 -9.31
CA VAL A 86 20.76 31.58 -8.38
C VAL A 86 19.39 31.10 -7.88
N MET A 87 19.00 29.88 -8.26
CA MET A 87 17.86 29.20 -7.63
C MET A 87 18.19 28.88 -6.18
N ILE A 88 17.45 29.49 -5.26
CA ILE A 88 17.48 29.16 -3.83
C ILE A 88 16.31 28.22 -3.57
N PHE A 89 16.62 26.94 -3.35
CA PHE A 89 15.63 25.97 -2.92
C PHE A 89 15.26 26.22 -1.45
N ASN A 90 14.09 26.83 -1.22
CA ASN A 90 13.61 27.09 0.13
C ASN A 90 12.93 25.83 0.69
N LEU A 91 13.53 25.23 1.72
CA LEU A 91 13.03 24.01 2.36
C LEU A 91 11.84 24.24 3.30
N ASN A 92 11.46 25.49 3.57
CA ASN A 92 10.32 25.82 4.41
C ASN A 92 9.04 25.89 3.56
N PHE A 93 8.57 24.75 3.11
CA PHE A 93 7.21 24.62 2.59
C PHE A 93 6.25 24.45 3.79
N THR A 94 5.42 25.46 4.06
CA THR A 94 4.27 25.39 4.98
C THR A 94 2.98 25.40 4.20
#